data_AF-A0A7Z9E2A9-F1
#
_entry.id   AF-A0A7Z9E2A9-F1
#
_cell.length_a   1.000
_cell.length_b   1.000
_cell.length_c   1.000
_cell.angle_alpha   90.00
_cell.angle_beta   90.00
_cell.angle_gamma   90.00
#
_symmetry.space_group_name_H-M   'P 1'
#
loop_
_entity.id
_entity.type
_entity.pdbx_description
1 polymer ?
#
loop_
_entity_poly.entity_id
_entity_poly.type
_entity_poly.pdbx_seq_one_letter_code
_entity_poly.pdbx_strand_id
1 'polypeptide(L)' 'MPETKISLDEPMQSALAEISRETGKTQSQLISEAVERLIKDYQQQTRYLLIQQAKGIWADREDIPDVQQLRQEWQRF' A
#
# COMPACT_ATOMS: atom_id res chain seq x y z
N MET A 1 -6.67 -14.60 16.18
CA MET A 1 -6.21 -14.39 14.79
C MET A 1 -5.62 -15.69 14.28
N PRO A 2 -5.64 -15.96 12.97
CA PRO A 2 -4.99 -17.16 12.42
C PRO A 2 -3.48 -17.13 12.72
N GLU A 3 -2.96 -18.25 13.19
CA GLU A 3 -1.53 -18.44 13.42
C GLU A 3 -0.89 -18.98 12.13
N THR A 4 0.23 -18.41 11.73
CA THR A 4 1.02 -18.88 10.58
C THR A 4 2.43 -19.18 11.05
N LYS A 5 2.94 -20.36 10.73
CA LYS A 5 4.34 -20.74 11.02
C LYS A 5 5.20 -20.37 9.82
N ILE A 6 6.28 -19.65 10.07
CA ILE A 6 7.28 -19.28 9.06
C ILE A 6 8.65 -19.80 9.49
N SER A 7 9.45 -20.23 8.53
CA SER A 7 10.83 -20.63 8.76
C SER A 7 11.76 -19.44 8.48
N LEU A 8 12.63 -19.14 9.44
CA LEU A 8 13.62 -18.07 9.35
C LEU A 8 15.01 -18.69 9.50
N ASP A 9 15.97 -18.25 8.70
CA ASP A 9 17.37 -18.63 8.87
C ASP A 9 17.99 -17.93 10.09
N GLU A 10 19.14 -18.44 10.54
CA GLU A 10 19.84 -17.90 11.72
C GLU A 10 20.22 -16.41 11.58
N PRO A 11 20.67 -15.92 10.41
CA PRO A 11 20.94 -14.48 10.23
C PRO A 11 19.68 -13.62 10.43
N MET A 12 18.53 -14.01 9.88
CA MET A 12 17.30 -13.23 10.00
C MET A 12 16.76 -13.24 11.44
N GLN A 13 16.87 -14.37 12.15
CA GLN A 13 16.54 -14.44 13.57
C GLN A 13 17.41 -13.49 14.40
N SER A 14 18.72 -13.47 14.12
CA SER A 14 19.67 -12.59 14.81
C SER A 14 19.37 -11.11 14.56
N ALA A 15 19.09 -10.74 13.31
CA ALA A 15 18.70 -9.38 12.94
C ALA A 15 17.38 -8.95 13.61
N LEU A 16 16.36 -9.82 13.62
CA LEU A 16 15.10 -9.52 14.31
C LEU A 16 15.28 -9.35 15.82
N ALA A 17 16.17 -10.14 16.44
CA ALA A 17 16.47 -9.99 17.86
C ALA A 17 17.16 -8.65 18.17
N GLU A 18 18.04 -8.17 17.28
CA GLU A 18 18.67 -6.85 17.42
C GLU A 18 17.66 -5.72 17.31
N ILE A 19 16.84 -5.72 16.25
CA ILE A 19 15.78 -4.72 16.06
C ILE A 19 14.78 -4.76 17.23
N SER A 20 14.46 -5.96 17.74
CA SER A 20 13.60 -6.12 18.91
C SER A 20 14.16 -5.43 20.16
N ARG A 21 15.48 -5.55 20.42
CA ARG A 21 16.15 -4.86 21.52
C ARG A 21 16.13 -3.34 21.36
N GLU A 22 16.35 -2.84 20.15
CA GLU A 22 16.37 -1.40 19.87
C GLU A 22 14.99 -0.75 19.94
N THR A 23 13.97 -1.44 19.45
CA THR A 23 12.61 -0.88 19.29
C THR A 23 11.65 -1.23 20.43
N GLY A 24 11.99 -2.23 21.26
CA GLY A 24 11.11 -2.80 22.27
C GLY A 24 9.95 -3.64 21.71
N LYS A 25 9.93 -3.89 20.40
CA LYS A 25 8.89 -4.68 19.73
C LYS A 25 9.21 -6.17 19.79
N THR A 26 8.20 -7.01 19.87
CA THR A 26 8.35 -8.47 19.73
C THR A 26 8.68 -8.85 18.28
N GLN A 27 9.31 -10.01 18.08
CA GLN A 27 9.57 -10.54 16.73
C GLN A 27 8.29 -10.65 15.90
N SER A 28 7.18 -11.10 16.50
CA SER A 28 5.88 -11.21 15.83
C SER A 28 5.36 -9.85 15.33
N GLN A 29 5.52 -8.79 16.12
CA GLN A 29 5.17 -7.43 15.70
C GLN A 29 6.04 -6.96 14.53
N LEU A 30 7.35 -7.20 14.58
CA LEU A 30 8.27 -6.83 13.50
C LEU A 30 7.95 -7.54 12.19
N ILE A 31 7.67 -8.84 12.25
CA ILE A 31 7.26 -9.65 11.09
C ILE A 31 5.93 -9.13 10.54
N SER A 32 4.96 -8.87 11.42
CA SER A 32 3.65 -8.34 11.00
C SER A 32 3.79 -6.99 10.30
N GLU A 33 4.58 -6.07 10.86
CA GLU A 33 4.85 -4.77 10.24
C GLU A 33 5.56 -4.88 8.89
N ALA A 34 6.52 -5.80 8.75
CA ALA A 34 7.22 -6.03 7.49
C ALA A 34 6.25 -6.53 6.40
N VAL A 35 5.37 -7.48 6.75
CA VAL A 35 4.34 -7.99 5.85
C VAL A 35 3.33 -6.91 5.48
N GLU A 36 2.89 -6.08 6.44
CA GLU A 36 1.99 -4.96 6.16
C GLU A 36 2.61 -3.93 5.20
N ARG A 37 3.90 -3.61 5.36
CA ARG A 37 4.62 -2.71 4.44
C ARG A 37 4.69 -3.32 3.03
N LEU A 38 5.05 -4.60 2.93
CA LEU A 38 5.10 -5.32 1.65
C LEU A 38 3.74 -5.28 0.93
N ILE A 39 2.64 -5.55 1.65
CA ILE A 39 1.29 -5.50 1.07
C ILE A 39 0.97 -4.09 0.57
N LYS A 40 1.28 -3.05 1.35
CA LYS A 40 1.04 -1.65 0.96
C LYS A 40 1.81 -1.28 -0.30
N ASP A 41 3.07 -1.70 -0.41
CA ASP A 41 3.90 -1.41 -1.58
C ASP A 41 3.32 -2.04 -2.85
N TYR A 42 2.90 -3.31 -2.78
CA TYR A 42 2.24 -3.99 -3.91
C TYR A 42 0.89 -3.37 -4.27
N GLN A 43 0.10 -2.94 -3.28
CA GLN A 43 -1.17 -2.25 -3.51
C GLN A 43 -0.96 -0.89 -4.19
N GLN A 44 0.06 -0.13 -3.78
CA GLN A 44 0.41 1.15 -4.42
C GLN A 44 0.85 0.96 -5.87
N GLN A 45 1.70 -0.03 -6.14
CA GLN A 45 2.12 -0.39 -7.50
C GLN A 45 0.93 -0.81 -8.37
N THR A 46 0.04 -1.64 -7.83
CA THR A 46 -1.18 -2.08 -8.53
C THR A 46 -2.09 -0.88 -8.84
N ARG A 47 -2.32 0.01 -7.87
CA ARG A 47 -3.11 1.23 -8.07
C ARG A 47 -2.51 2.13 -9.15
N TYR A 48 -1.18 2.32 -9.13
CA TYR A 48 -0.49 3.10 -10.15
C TYR A 48 -0.72 2.51 -11.55
N LEU A 49 -0.54 1.19 -11.72
CA LEU A 49 -0.76 0.51 -12.99
C LEU A 49 -2.21 0.64 -13.47
N LEU A 50 -3.19 0.46 -12.58
CA LEU A 50 -4.62 0.64 -12.91
C LEU A 50 -4.93 2.06 -13.37
N ILE A 51 -4.37 3.09 -12.71
CA ILE A 51 -4.55 4.49 -13.13
C ILE A 51 -3.89 4.73 -14.50
N GLN A 52 -2.72 4.16 -14.76
CA GLN A 52 -2.06 4.28 -16.06
C GLN A 52 -2.87 3.60 -17.18
N GLN A 53 -3.41 2.40 -16.91
CA GLN A 53 -4.30 1.71 -17.85
C GLN A 53 -5.59 2.51 -18.10
N ALA A 54 -6.09 3.21 -17.08
CA ALA A 54 -7.27 4.04 -17.20
C ALA A 54 -7.05 5.41 -17.86
N LYS A 55 -5.79 5.76 -18.15
CA LYS A 55 -5.45 7.03 -18.77
C LYS A 55 -6.04 7.10 -20.17
N GLY A 56 -6.88 8.11 -20.40
CA GLY A 56 -7.49 8.36 -21.71
C GLY A 56 -8.79 7.59 -21.98
N ILE A 57 -9.34 6.82 -21.02
CA ILE A 57 -10.64 6.14 -21.17
C ILE A 57 -11.77 7.12 -21.55
N TRP A 58 -11.62 8.39 -21.19
CA TRP A 58 -12.59 9.45 -21.43
C TRP A 58 -12.11 10.51 -22.44
N ALA A 59 -10.96 10.30 -23.10
CA ALA A 59 -10.36 11.32 -23.96
C ALA A 59 -11.22 11.63 -25.19
N ASP A 60 -11.86 10.61 -25.76
CA ASP A 60 -12.64 10.73 -27.01
C ASP A 60 -14.16 10.76 -26.73
N ARG A 61 -14.56 11.00 -25.48
CA ARG A 61 -15.96 11.06 -25.08
C ARG A 61 -16.49 12.48 -25.18
N GLU A 62 -17.50 12.66 -26.02
CA GLU A 62 -18.20 13.93 -26.22
C GLU A 62 -19.40 14.10 -25.26
N ASP A 63 -19.80 13.04 -24.55
CA ASP A 63 -20.92 13.03 -23.61
C ASP A 63 -20.57 13.56 -22.20
N ILE A 64 -19.31 13.92 -21.97
CA ILE A 64 -18.83 14.35 -20.65
C ILE A 64 -18.98 15.89 -20.55
N PRO A 65 -19.71 16.41 -19.54
CA PRO A 65 -19.84 17.85 -19.32
C PRO A 65 -18.51 18.49 -18.97
N ASP A 66 -18.43 19.82 -19.02
CA ASP A 66 -17.21 20.55 -18.64
C ASP A 66 -16.77 20.18 -17.21
N VAL A 67 -15.68 19.41 -17.14
CA VAL A 67 -15.14 18.83 -15.91
C VAL A 67 -14.63 19.94 -14.97
N GLN A 68 -14.20 21.09 -15.50
CA GLN A 68 -13.77 22.21 -14.68
C GLN A 68 -14.95 22.87 -13.98
N GLN A 69 -16.08 23.07 -14.67
CA GLN A 69 -17.30 23.58 -14.06
C GLN A 69 -17.83 22.65 -12.97
N LEU A 70 -17.93 21.34 -13.27
CA LEU A 70 -18.33 20.32 -12.30
C LEU A 70 -17.47 20.35 -11.02
N ARG A 71 -16.14 20.48 -11.15
CA ARG A 71 -15.23 20.54 -9.99
C ARG A 71 -15.45 21.80 -9.15
N GLN A 72 -15.76 22.94 -9.75
CA GLN A 72 -16.00 24.19 -9.02
C GLN A 72 -17.28 24.13 -8.18
N GLU A 73 -18.31 23.39 -8.61
CA GLU A 73 -19.54 23.21 -7.84
C GLU A 73 -19.31 22.49 -6.51
N TRP A 74 -18.37 21.53 -6.48
CA TRP A 74 -18.05 20.74 -5.30
C TRP A 74 -17.16 21.47 -4.28
N GLN A 75 -16.60 22.62 -4.65
CA GLN A 75 -15.77 23.47 -3.78
C GLN A 75 -16.58 24.56 -3.07
N ARG A 76 -17.90 24.60 -3.26
CA ARG A 76 -18.78 25.64 -2.70
C ARG A 76 -19.26 25.35 -1.27
N PHE A 77 -18.81 24.26 -0.65
CA PHE A 77 -19.14 23.87 0.73
C PHE A 77 -17.90 23.54 1.55
#